data_AF-A0A2E8WBC9-F1
#
_entry.id   AF-A0A2E8WBC9-F1
#
_cell.length_a   1.000
_cell.length_b   1.000
_cell.length_c   1.000
_cell.angle_alpha   90.00
_cell.angle_beta   90.00
_cell.angle_gamma   90.00
#
_symmetry.space_group_name_H-M   'P 1'
#
loop_
_entity.id
_entity.type
_entity.pdbx_description
1 polymer ?
#
loop_
_entity_poly.entity_id
_entity_poly.type
_entity_poly.pdbx_seq_one_letter_code
_entity_poly.pdbx_strand_id
1 'polypeptide(L)'
;MGRYRGFIRSVTRRIADYASGYLDAYSQSRLDQPIESRINGFMSLIRGAIEEGFTHARDFLSGITILSDKLADTIDKTYQLTQGYLTEFRYALLRSAEMEPSPETQETGVEL
;
A
#
# COMPACT_ATOMS: atom_id res chain seq x y z
N MET A 1 27.87 1.92 -9.34
CA MET A 1 26.44 2.32 -9.27
C MET A 1 25.47 1.26 -8.69
N GLY A 2 25.90 0.03 -8.32
CA GLY A 2 24.98 -1.06 -7.90
C GLY A 2 24.35 -0.95 -6.49
N ARG A 3 25.08 -0.45 -5.48
CA ARG A 3 24.60 -0.40 -4.08
C ARG A 3 23.42 0.53 -3.84
N TYR A 4 23.34 1.63 -4.59
CA TYR A 4 22.31 2.65 -4.43
C TYR A 4 20.92 2.16 -4.89
N ARG A 5 20.88 1.33 -5.94
CA ARG A 5 19.62 0.73 -6.45
C ARG A 5 19.06 -0.34 -5.50
N GLY A 6 19.92 -1.01 -4.74
CA GLY A 6 19.52 -1.97 -3.70
C GLY A 6 18.87 -1.26 -2.51
N PHE A 7 19.46 -0.15 -2.05
CA PHE A 7 18.95 0.64 -0.94
C PHE A 7 17.54 1.18 -1.21
N ILE A 8 17.33 1.83 -2.36
CA ILE A 8 16.01 2.40 -2.72
C ILE A 8 14.93 1.31 -2.68
N ARG A 9 15.17 0.15 -3.29
CA ARG A 9 14.20 -0.96 -3.30
C ARG A 9 13.88 -1.47 -1.90
N SER A 10 14.88 -1.57 -1.03
CA SER A 10 14.68 -1.99 0.36
C SER A 10 13.82 -1.00 1.14
N VAL A 11 14.12 0.30 1.06
CA VAL A 11 13.35 1.36 1.74
C VAL A 11 11.92 1.40 1.21
N THR A 12 11.77 1.34 -0.11
CA THR A 12 10.47 1.31 -0.78
C THR A 12 9.59 0.20 -0.20
N ARG A 13 10.11 -1.02 -0.16
CA ARG A 13 9.38 -2.18 0.35
C ARG A 13 9.03 -2.01 1.83
N ARG A 14 9.97 -1.53 2.65
CA ARG A 14 9.72 -1.30 4.09
C ARG A 14 8.58 -0.33 4.33
N ILE A 15 8.51 0.78 3.58
CA ILE A 15 7.42 1.75 3.69
C ILE A 15 6.09 1.11 3.29
N ALA A 16 6.07 0.41 2.15
CA ALA A 16 4.86 -0.25 1.67
C ALA A 16 4.35 -1.33 2.63
N ASP A 17 5.24 -2.23 3.10
CA ASP A 17 4.91 -3.30 4.05
C ASP A 17 4.43 -2.75 5.40
N TYR A 18 5.06 -1.67 5.88
CA TYR A 18 4.64 -1.00 7.12
C TYR A 18 3.22 -0.42 6.98
N ALA A 19 2.94 0.32 5.90
CA ALA A 19 1.64 0.94 5.70
C ALA A 19 0.54 -0.11 5.46
N SER A 20 0.82 -1.13 4.65
CA SER A 20 -0.17 -2.16 4.30
C SER A 20 -0.55 -3.07 5.48
N GLY A 21 0.33 -3.23 6.47
CA GLY A 21 0.07 -4.00 7.69
C GLY A 21 -1.12 -3.49 8.54
N TYR A 22 -1.63 -2.29 8.26
CA TYR A 22 -2.78 -1.71 8.97
C TYR A 22 -4.15 -2.08 8.35
N LEU A 23 -4.20 -2.83 7.25
CA LEU A 23 -5.45 -3.15 6.55
C LEU A 23 -6.46 -3.88 7.45
N ASP A 24 -6.00 -4.84 8.24
CA ASP A 24 -6.87 -5.64 9.11
C ASP A 24 -7.53 -4.75 10.16
N ALA A 25 -6.74 -3.92 10.84
CA ALA A 25 -7.24 -2.97 11.83
C ALA A 25 -8.22 -1.95 11.22
N TYR A 26 -7.92 -1.45 10.02
CA TYR A 26 -8.83 -0.57 9.28
C TYR A 26 -10.16 -1.26 8.96
N SER A 27 -10.11 -2.54 8.58
CA SER A 27 -11.27 -3.33 8.13
C SER A 27 -12.17 -3.80 9.28
N GLN A 28 -11.62 -4.04 10.48
CA GLN A 28 -12.38 -4.48 11.66
C GLN A 28 -13.50 -3.52 12.08
N SER A 29 -13.35 -2.23 11.82
CA SER A 29 -14.38 -1.21 12.10
C SER A 29 -15.38 -0.99 10.96
N ARG A 30 -15.25 -1.75 9.86
CA ARG A 30 -15.99 -1.57 8.60
C ARG A 30 -16.52 -2.90 8.07
N LEU A 31 -16.80 -3.85 8.96
CA LEU A 31 -17.24 -5.20 8.60
C LEU A 31 -18.61 -5.24 7.90
N ASP A 32 -19.36 -4.14 7.95
CA ASP A 32 -20.61 -3.90 7.25
C ASP A 32 -20.44 -3.49 5.79
N GLN A 33 -19.25 -3.03 5.38
CA GLN A 33 -18.97 -2.58 4.02
C GLN A 33 -18.52 -3.74 3.12
N PRO A 34 -18.74 -3.70 1.79
CA PRO A 34 -18.15 -4.68 0.88
C PRO A 34 -16.62 -4.71 0.98
N ILE A 35 -16.01 -5.90 0.83
CA ILE A 35 -14.54 -6.08 0.92
C ILE A 35 -13.78 -5.14 -0.03
N GLU A 36 -14.26 -4.98 -1.26
CA GLU A 36 -13.68 -4.05 -2.23
C GLU A 36 -13.72 -2.60 -1.72
N SER A 37 -14.82 -2.18 -1.08
CA SER A 37 -14.93 -0.83 -0.51
C SER A 37 -13.94 -0.61 0.63
N ARG A 38 -13.73 -1.61 1.48
CA ARG A 38 -12.73 -1.56 2.56
C ARG A 38 -11.32 -1.42 1.99
N ILE A 39 -10.98 -2.26 0.99
CA ILE A 39 -9.68 -2.21 0.30
C ILE A 39 -9.47 -0.85 -0.34
N ASN A 40 -10.41 -0.38 -1.17
CA ASN A 40 -10.27 0.90 -1.88
C ASN A 40 -10.18 2.10 -0.93
N GLY A 41 -10.99 2.11 0.13
CA GLY A 41 -10.95 3.16 1.15
C GLY A 41 -9.63 3.19 1.91
N PHE A 42 -9.14 2.02 2.33
CA PHE A 42 -7.83 1.89 2.97
C PHE A 42 -6.71 2.38 2.05
N MET A 43 -6.72 1.95 0.78
CA MET A 43 -5.71 2.34 -0.20
C MET A 43 -5.69 3.86 -0.43
N SER A 44 -6.86 4.50 -0.46
CA SER A 44 -6.95 5.96 -0.57
C SER A 44 -6.32 6.64 0.65
N LEU A 45 -6.64 6.18 1.86
CA LEU A 45 -6.11 6.74 3.10
C LEU A 45 -4.59 6.64 3.18
N ILE A 46 -4.02 5.44 2.96
CA ILE A 46 -2.56 5.25 3.11
C ILE A 46 -1.77 5.95 2.00
N ARG A 47 -2.32 6.05 0.78
CA ARG A 47 -1.66 6.79 -0.31
C ARG A 47 -1.56 8.27 0.00
N GLY A 48 -2.63 8.86 0.54
CA GLY A 48 -2.63 10.26 0.98
C GLY A 48 -1.61 10.50 2.10
N ALA A 49 -1.62 9.65 3.14
CA ALA A 49 -0.67 9.77 4.24
C ALA A 49 0.79 9.62 3.81
N ILE A 50 1.06 8.72 2.84
CA ILE A 50 2.40 8.54 2.27
C ILE A 50 2.81 9.75 1.43
N GLU A 51 1.92 10.26 0.57
CA GLU A 51 2.17 11.47 -0.22
C GLU A 51 2.48 12.69 0.65
N GLU A 52 1.72 12.89 1.72
CA GLU A 52 1.97 13.94 2.70
C GLU A 52 3.35 13.75 3.37
N GLY A 53 3.65 12.55 3.85
CA GLY A 53 4.94 12.24 4.46
C GLY A 53 6.14 12.45 3.53
N PHE A 54 6.02 12.09 2.25
CA PHE A 54 7.07 12.31 1.25
C PHE A 54 7.23 13.79 0.89
N THR A 55 6.13 14.53 0.77
CA THR A 55 6.15 15.99 0.55
C THR A 55 6.86 16.69 1.70
N HIS A 56 6.46 16.41 2.94
CA HIS A 56 7.11 16.99 4.13
C HIS A 56 8.59 16.60 4.23
N ALA A 57 8.94 15.34 3.94
CA ALA A 57 10.34 14.91 3.96
C ALA A 57 11.18 15.63 2.89
N ARG A 58 10.63 15.80 1.68
CA ARG A 58 11.28 16.55 0.59
C ARG A 58 11.50 18.00 1.00
N ASP A 59 10.47 18.66 1.51
CA ASP A 59 10.51 20.06 1.91
C ASP A 59 11.51 20.29 3.04
N PHE A 60 11.46 19.45 4.08
CA PHE A 60 12.39 19.51 5.20
C PHE A 60 13.85 19.34 4.75
N LEU A 61 14.12 18.34 3.91
CA LEU A 61 15.47 18.09 3.41
C LEU A 61 15.95 19.18 2.44
N SER A 62 15.05 19.82 1.70
CA SER A 62 15.40 20.94 0.80
C SER A 62 15.87 22.17 1.56
N GLY A 63 15.37 22.37 2.78
CA GLY A 63 15.78 23.47 3.68
C GLY A 63 17.14 23.25 4.35
N ILE A 64 17.70 22.04 4.29
CA ILE A 64 19.03 21.73 4.82
C ILE A 64 20.03 21.91 3.67
N THR A 65 20.90 22.91 3.80
CA THR A 65 21.88 23.31 2.79
C THR A 65 22.61 22.09 2.21
N ILE A 66 22.49 21.92 0.89
CA ILE A 66 22.99 20.81 0.04
C ILE A 66 22.04 19.61 -0.02
N LEU A 67 20.83 19.84 -0.54
CA LEU A 67 20.20 18.78 -1.32
C LEU A 67 20.95 18.67 -2.65
N SER A 68 21.87 17.70 -2.78
CA SER A 68 22.37 17.36 -4.12
C SER A 68 21.18 16.93 -4.98
N ASP A 69 21.15 17.26 -6.28
CA ASP A 69 20.09 16.81 -7.20
C ASP A 69 19.82 15.30 -7.09
N LYS A 70 20.87 14.52 -6.80
CA LYS A 70 20.82 13.09 -6.54
C LYS A 70 19.95 12.68 -5.34
N LEU A 71 19.86 13.50 -4.29
CA LEU A 71 19.02 13.23 -3.12
C LEU A 71 17.55 13.51 -3.43
N ALA A 72 17.22 14.60 -4.13
CA ALA A 72 15.86 14.84 -4.65
C ALA A 72 15.39 13.68 -5.52
N ASP A 73 16.22 13.27 -6.50
CA ASP A 73 15.91 12.14 -7.38
C ASP A 73 15.68 10.85 -6.61
N THR A 74 16.37 10.66 -5.48
CA THR A 74 16.24 9.47 -4.65
C THR A 74 14.93 9.45 -3.87
N ILE A 75 14.54 10.60 -3.32
CA ILE A 75 13.25 10.77 -2.64
C ILE A 75 12.12 10.50 -3.62
N ASP A 76 12.15 11.15 -4.79
CA ASP A 76 11.14 11.01 -5.83
C ASP A 76 11.03 9.58 -6.35
N LYS A 77 12.17 8.94 -6.57
CA LYS A 77 12.19 7.53 -7.01
C LYS A 77 11.66 6.58 -5.94
N THR A 78 11.93 6.86 -4.67
CA THR A 78 11.41 6.04 -3.56
C THR A 78 9.90 6.21 -3.47
N TYR A 79 9.40 7.44 -3.59
CA TYR A 79 7.95 7.72 -3.66
C TYR A 79 7.28 6.95 -4.80
N GLN A 80 7.79 7.09 -6.04
CA GLN A 80 7.22 6.44 -7.22
C GLN A 80 7.16 4.92 -7.06
N LEU A 81 8.26 4.31 -6.58
CA LEU A 81 8.28 2.87 -6.38
C LEU A 81 7.31 2.46 -5.27
N THR A 82 7.19 3.23 -4.19
CA THR A 82 6.27 2.93 -3.08
C THR A 82 4.83 2.94 -3.59
N GLN A 83 4.47 3.97 -4.36
CA GLN A 83 3.14 4.05 -4.98
C GLN A 83 2.86 2.89 -5.93
N GLY A 84 3.88 2.42 -6.66
CA GLY A 84 3.81 1.22 -7.49
C GLY A 84 3.56 -0.05 -6.68
N TYR A 85 4.31 -0.29 -5.60
CA TYR A 85 4.08 -1.44 -4.72
C TYR A 85 2.68 -1.44 -4.11
N LEU A 86 2.17 -0.28 -3.71
CA LEU A 86 0.80 -0.14 -3.22
C LEU A 86 -0.24 -0.49 -4.29
N THR A 87 0.05 -0.22 -5.57
CA THR A 87 -0.84 -0.62 -6.67
C THR A 87 -0.87 -2.14 -6.82
N GLU A 88 0.31 -2.78 -6.83
CA GLU A 88 0.41 -4.24 -6.89
C GLU A 88 -0.26 -4.91 -5.69
N PHE A 89 -0.06 -4.35 -4.49
CA PHE A 89 -0.69 -4.84 -3.26
C PHE A 89 -2.23 -4.78 -3.36
N ARG A 90 -2.79 -3.66 -3.81
CA ARG A 90 -4.24 -3.54 -4.04
C ARG A 90 -4.75 -4.58 -5.02
N TYR A 91 -4.07 -4.77 -6.15
CA TYR A 91 -4.49 -5.77 -7.14
C TYR A 91 -4.44 -7.19 -6.58
N ALA A 92 -3.40 -7.53 -5.80
CA ALA A 92 -3.32 -8.82 -5.14
C ALA A 92 -4.50 -9.05 -4.20
N LEU A 93 -4.88 -8.05 -3.40
CA LEU A 93 -6.02 -8.14 -2.48
C LEU A 93 -7.35 -8.31 -3.19
N LEU A 94 -7.62 -7.51 -4.23
CA LEU A 94 -8.88 -7.60 -4.97
C LEU A 94 -9.01 -8.96 -5.67
N ARG A 95 -7.92 -9.43 -6.31
CA ARG A 95 -7.89 -10.76 -6.90
C ARG A 95 -8.14 -11.86 -5.87
N SER A 96 -7.54 -11.75 -4.68
CA SER A 96 -7.80 -12.70 -3.60
C SER A 96 -9.25 -12.67 -3.12
N ALA A 97 -9.86 -11.49 -3.02
CA ALA A 97 -11.26 -11.34 -2.62
C ALA A 97 -12.25 -11.88 -3.67
N GLU A 98 -11.91 -11.80 -4.97
CA GLU A 98 -12.70 -12.37 -6.06
C GLU A 98 -12.63 -13.91 -6.13
N MET A 99 -11.56 -14.51 -5.59
CA MET A 99 -11.32 -15.95 -5.62
C MET A 99 -11.91 -16.71 -4.42
N GLU A 100 -12.49 -16.02 -3.43
CA GLU A 100 -13.23 -16.64 -2.32
C GLU A 100 -14.61 -17.12 -2.81
N PRO A 101 -14.87 -18.44 -2.93
CA PRO A 101 -16.20 -18.93 -3.32
C PRO A 101 -17.22 -18.64 -2.22
N SER A 102 -18.39 -18.14 -2.61
CA SER A 102 -19.53 -17.98 -1.70
C SER A 102 -19.88 -19.33 -1.03
N PRO A 103 -19.98 -19.41 0.30
CA PRO A 103 -20.43 -20.62 0.99
C PRO A 103 -21.95 -20.73 0.90
N GLU A 104 -22.49 -20.91 -0.30
CA GLU A 104 -23.94 -21.16 -0.49
C GLU A 104 -24.21 -21.95 -1.77
N THR A 105 -23.87 -23.24 -1.74
CA THR A 105 -24.69 -24.33 -2.30
C THR A 105 -24.33 -25.60 -1.52
N GLN A 106 -24.73 -25.63 -0.25
CA GLN A 106 -24.93 -26.87 0.50
C GLN A 106 -26.33 -26.81 1.12
N GLU A 107 -27.34 -26.61 0.27
CA GLU A 107 -28.70 -27.00 0.64
C GLU A 107 -28.78 -28.53 0.65
N THR A 108 -28.63 -29.08 1.85
CA THR A 108 -29.52 -30.06 2.45
C THR A 108 -30.43 -30.83 1.47
N GLY A 109 -29.95 -31.98 1.01
CA GLY A 109 -30.80 -33.11 0.62
C GLY A 109 -30.72 -34.20 1.69
N VAL A 110 -31.48 -34.04 2.78
CA VAL A 110 -31.89 -35.16 3.65
C VAL A 110 -33.35 -35.47 3.32
N GLU A 111 -33.70 -36.76 3.38
CA GLU A 111 -34.99 -37.44 3.13
C GLU A 111 -35.22 -37.93 1.69
N LEU A 112 -35.49 -39.21 1.40
CA LEU A 112 -35.63 -40.48 2.15
C LEU A 112 -35.23 -41.63 1.22
#